data_AF-A0A7X6HT22-F1
#
_entry.id   AF-A0A7X6HT22-F1
#
_cell.length_a   1.000
_cell.length_b   1.000
_cell.length_c   1.000
_cell.angle_alpha   90.00
_cell.angle_beta   90.00
_cell.angle_gamma   90.00
#
_symmetry.space_group_name_H-M   'P 1'
#
loop_
_entity.id
_entity.type
_entity.pdbx_description
1 polymer ?
#
loop_
_entity_poly.entity_id
_entity_poly.type
_entity_poly.pdbx_seq_one_letter_code
_entity_poly.pdbx_strand_id
1 'polypeptide(L)' 'MTESDRPLTYPTTRKSDIIDDYHGVKVSDPYRWLEDPESDETKAWVEAQNQVTFAYLSEIPAREKIKQRLTKLWDYEKY' A
#
# COMPACT_ATOMS: atom_id res chain seq x y z
N MET A 1 10.57 1.22 -25.57
CA MET A 1 10.44 -0.20 -25.18
C MET A 1 11.17 -0.33 -23.86
N THR A 2 10.56 0.04 -22.74
CA THR A 2 9.68 -0.78 -21.87
C THR A 2 10.42 -2.01 -21.37
N GLU A 3 11.21 -1.85 -20.33
CA GLU A 3 11.76 -2.97 -19.60
C GLU A 3 11.71 -2.66 -18.11
N SER A 4 10.67 -3.18 -17.45
CA SER A 4 10.67 -3.38 -16.01
C SER A 4 9.58 -4.40 -15.64
N ASP A 5 9.64 -5.58 -16.27
CA ASP A 5 8.99 -6.78 -15.71
C ASP A 5 9.93 -7.39 -14.66
N ARG A 6 10.42 -6.55 -13.72
CA ARG A 6 11.15 -7.06 -12.56
C ARG A 6 10.10 -7.55 -11.55
N PRO A 7 10.18 -8.82 -11.13
CA PRO A 7 9.24 -9.33 -10.15
C PRO A 7 9.36 -8.53 -8.85
N LEU A 8 8.23 -8.01 -8.37
CA LEU A 8 8.17 -7.34 -7.07
C LEU A 8 8.19 -8.38 -5.95
N THR A 9 9.08 -8.20 -4.99
CA THR A 9 9.07 -8.97 -3.74
C THR A 9 8.15 -8.27 -2.76
N TYR A 10 6.99 -8.86 -2.49
CA TYR A 10 6.03 -8.32 -1.53
C TYR A 10 6.40 -8.69 -0.08
N PRO A 11 6.05 -7.84 0.90
CA PRO A 11 6.23 -8.18 2.31
C PRO A 11 5.38 -9.40 2.71
N THR A 12 5.95 -10.26 3.54
CA THR A 12 5.21 -11.35 4.16
C THR A 12 4.04 -10.79 4.95
N THR A 13 2.84 -11.27 4.66
CA THR A 13 1.61 -10.91 5.38
C THR A 13 1.08 -12.15 6.09
N ARG A 14 1.15 -12.17 7.42
CA ARG A 14 0.67 -13.29 8.22
C ARG A 14 -0.82 -13.50 7.97
N LYS A 15 -1.23 -14.77 7.82
CA LYS A 15 -2.63 -15.19 7.82
C LYS A 15 -2.97 -15.70 9.21
N SER A 16 -4.07 -15.23 9.78
CA SER A 16 -4.69 -15.82 10.97
C SER A 16 -5.78 -16.83 10.57
N ASP A 17 -6.21 -17.65 11.53
CA ASP A 17 -7.29 -18.63 11.34
C ASP A 17 -8.67 -18.07 11.76
N ILE A 18 -8.84 -16.74 11.74
CA ILE A 18 -10.10 -16.11 12.15
C ILE A 18 -11.20 -16.46 11.14
N ILE A 19 -12.31 -17.00 11.64
CA ILE A 19 -13.48 -17.40 10.88
C ILE A 19 -14.73 -16.95 11.64
N ASP A 20 -15.55 -16.15 10.99
CA ASP A 20 -16.86 -15.75 11.50
C ASP A 20 -17.96 -16.68 10.94
N ASP A 21 -19.10 -16.76 11.64
CA ASP A 21 -20.30 -17.47 11.17
C ASP A 21 -21.44 -16.48 10.98
N TYR A 22 -21.91 -16.34 9.74
CA TYR A 22 -23.05 -15.52 9.38
C TYR A 22 -24.19 -16.41 8.91
N HIS A 23 -25.18 -16.63 9.78
CA HIS A 23 -26.39 -17.41 9.48
C HIS A 23 -26.10 -18.85 9.00
N GLY A 24 -25.09 -19.50 9.58
CA GLY A 24 -24.63 -20.84 9.21
C GLY A 24 -23.56 -20.84 8.11
N VAL A 25 -23.19 -19.68 7.56
CA VAL A 25 -22.13 -19.54 6.56
C VAL A 25 -20.82 -19.14 7.23
N LYS A 26 -19.80 -20.01 7.14
CA LYS A 26 -18.45 -19.72 7.63
C LYS A 26 -17.72 -18.79 6.65
N VAL A 27 -17.19 -17.67 7.15
CA VAL A 27 -16.45 -16.67 6.38
C VAL A 27 -15.08 -16.46 7.03
N SER A 28 -14.01 -16.79 6.31
CA SER A 28 -12.64 -16.60 6.81
C SER A 28 -12.18 -15.16 6.61
N ASP A 29 -11.60 -14.58 7.67
CA ASP A 29 -10.96 -13.27 7.63
C ASP A 29 -9.51 -13.37 8.13
N PRO A 30 -8.59 -13.86 7.29
CA PRO A 30 -7.21 -14.15 7.69
C PRO A 30 -6.38 -12.90 7.96
N TYR A 31 -6.90 -11.71 7.68
CA TYR A 31 -6.17 -10.44 7.81
C TYR A 31 -6.85 -9.46 8.77
N ARG A 32 -7.84 -9.92 9.55
CA ARG A 32 -8.50 -9.15 10.62
C ARG A 32 -7.54 -8.39 11.54
N TRP A 33 -6.31 -8.89 11.74
CA TRP A 33 -5.30 -8.21 12.55
C TRP A 33 -4.87 -6.84 11.98
N LEU A 34 -5.00 -6.62 10.66
CA LEU A 34 -4.77 -5.32 10.02
C LEU A 34 -5.84 -4.27 10.36
N GLU A 35 -6.97 -4.66 10.98
CA GLU A 35 -8.00 -3.72 11.43
C GLU A 35 -7.60 -2.93 12.68
N ASP A 36 -6.54 -3.35 13.39
CA ASP A 36 -5.94 -2.57 14.48
C ASP A 36 -4.78 -1.70 13.95
N PRO A 37 -5.01 -0.40 13.67
CA PRO A 37 -3.97 0.50 13.17
C PRO A 37 -2.93 0.86 14.24
N GLU A 38 -3.24 0.65 15.52
CA GLU A 38 -2.33 1.01 16.61
C GLU A 38 -1.35 -0.11 16.98
N SER A 39 -1.61 -1.33 16.53
CA SER A 39 -0.71 -2.47 16.73
C SER A 39 0.65 -2.27 16.05
N ASP A 40 1.70 -2.73 16.71
CA ASP A 40 3.06 -2.70 16.15
C ASP A 40 3.17 -3.60 14.90
N GLU A 41 2.39 -4.70 14.83
CA GLU A 41 2.34 -5.59 13.66
C GLU A 41 1.80 -4.85 12.42
N THR A 42 0.68 -4.12 12.55
CA THR A 42 0.09 -3.34 11.45
C THR A 42 0.98 -2.19 11.03
N LYS A 43 1.57 -1.46 12.00
CA LYS A 43 2.52 -0.38 11.72
C LYS A 43 3.74 -0.89 10.93
N ALA A 44 4.33 -2.01 11.34
CA ALA A 44 5.45 -2.64 10.64
C ALA A 44 5.07 -3.12 9.23
N TRP A 45 3.87 -3.67 9.07
CA TRP A 45 3.37 -4.09 7.77
C TRP A 45 3.15 -2.91 6.81
N VAL A 46 2.53 -1.82 7.28
CA VAL A 46 2.34 -0.59 6.49
C VAL A 46 3.68 -0.03 6.02
N GLU A 47 4.67 0.03 6.91
CA GLU A 47 6.02 0.49 6.57
C GLU A 47 6.65 -0.40 5.48
N ALA A 48 6.57 -1.73 5.61
CA ALA A 48 7.10 -2.65 4.61
C ALA A 48 6.40 -2.51 3.24
N GLN A 49 5.09 -2.28 3.22
CA GLN A 49 4.33 -2.05 1.97
C GLN A 49 4.71 -0.70 1.33
N ASN A 50 4.90 0.33 2.15
CA ASN A 50 5.37 1.64 1.70
C ASN A 50 6.76 1.53 1.06
N GLN A 51 7.67 0.74 1.63
CA GLN A 51 9.01 0.54 1.08
C GLN A 51 8.96 -0.04 -0.35
N VAL A 52 8.16 -1.08 -0.57
CA VAL A 52 7.98 -1.65 -1.93
C VAL A 52 7.39 -0.62 -2.87
N THR A 53 6.34 0.08 -2.42
CA THR A 53 5.64 1.08 -3.23
C THR A 53 6.56 2.23 -3.62
N PHE A 54 7.28 2.83 -2.66
CA PHE A 54 8.16 3.95 -2.93
C PHE A 54 9.42 3.56 -3.69
N ALA A 55 9.94 2.35 -3.50
CA ALA A 55 11.00 1.80 -4.35
C ALA A 55 10.55 1.75 -5.81
N TYR A 56 9.38 1.16 -6.10
CA TYR A 56 8.83 1.11 -7.45
C TYR A 56 8.58 2.51 -8.03
N LEU A 57 7.93 3.40 -7.27
CA LEU A 57 7.64 4.76 -7.73
C LEU A 57 8.92 5.59 -7.94
N SER A 58 10.02 5.29 -7.26
CA SER A 58 11.30 6.00 -7.44
C SER A 58 11.96 5.69 -8.79
N GLU A 59 11.66 4.52 -9.38
CA GLU A 59 12.21 4.12 -10.67
C GLU A 59 11.54 4.84 -11.85
N ILE A 60 10.40 5.50 -11.63
CA ILE A 60 9.63 6.17 -12.70
C ILE A 60 10.24 7.55 -13.01
N PRO A 61 10.92 7.74 -14.16
CA PRO A 61 11.68 8.98 -14.42
C PRO A 61 10.77 10.23 -14.53
N ALA A 62 9.52 10.03 -14.95
CA ALA A 62 8.57 11.12 -15.14
C ALA A 62 7.95 11.63 -13.83
N ARG A 63 8.11 10.92 -12.70
CA ARG A 63 7.40 11.20 -11.45
C ARG A 63 7.67 12.62 -10.94
N GLU A 64 8.92 13.05 -10.94
CA GLU A 64 9.31 14.38 -10.44
C GLU A 64 8.78 15.51 -11.33
N LYS A 65 8.80 15.31 -12.66
CA LYS A 65 8.24 16.29 -13.61
C LYS A 65 6.74 16.47 -13.42
N ILE A 66 6.00 15.38 -13.17
CA ILE A 66 4.56 15.43 -12.90
C ILE A 66 4.30 16.18 -11.60
N LYS A 67 5.02 15.85 -10.52
CA LYS A 67 4.90 16.52 -9.22
C LYS A 67 5.07 18.04 -9.36
N GLN A 68 6.14 18.49 -10.02
CA GLN A 68 6.41 19.91 -10.23
C GLN A 68 5.30 20.62 -11.02
N ARG A 69 4.77 19.97 -12.07
CA ARG A 69 3.68 20.55 -12.86
C ARG A 69 2.41 20.71 -12.03
N LEU A 70 2.06 19.71 -11.23
CA LEU A 70 0.89 19.77 -10.36
C LEU A 70 1.05 20.83 -9.27
N THR A 71 2.22 20.93 -8.64
CA THR A 71 2.52 21.99 -7.65
C THR A 71 2.31 23.38 -8.26
N LYS A 72 2.86 23.63 -9.46
CA LYS A 72 2.70 24.94 -10.14
C LYS A 72 1.23 25.26 -10.49
N LEU A 73 0.42 24.24 -10.81
CA LEU A 73 -1.00 24.43 -11.11
C LEU A 73 -1.85 24.62 -9.86
N TRP A 74 -1.40 24.12 -8.71
CA TRP A 74 -2.10 24.23 -7.44
C TRP A 74 -1.80 25.54 -6.71
N ASP A 75 -0.61 26.10 -6.94
CA ASP A 75 -0.14 27.35 -6.34
C ASP A 75 -0.79 28.58 -7.01
N TYR A 76 -2.06 28.82 -6.70
CA TYR A 76 -2.82 30.00 -7.10
C TYR A 76 -3.72 30.49 -5.95
N GLU A 77 -4.09 31.78 -5.96
CA GLU A 77 -5.00 32.34 -4.96
C GLU A 77 -6.37 31.67 -5.02
N LYS A 78 -6.81 31.11 -3.89
CA LYS A 78 -8.19 30.66 -3.67
C LYS A 78 -8.94 31.78 -2.97
N TYR A 79 -9.98 32.31 -3.61
CA TYR A 79 -10.94 33.24 -3.00
C TYR A 79 -11.94 32.52 -2.12
#